data_AF-A0A377KBB7-F1
#
_entry.id   AF-A0A377KBB7-F1
#
_cell.length_a   1.000
_cell.length_b   1.000
_cell.length_c   1.000
_cell.angle_alpha   90.00
_cell.angle_beta   90.00
_cell.angle_gamma   90.00
#
_symmetry.space_group_name_H-M   'P 1'
#
loop_
_entity.id
_entity.type
_entity.pdbx_description
1 polymer ?
#
loop_
_entity_poly.entity_id
_entity_poly.type
_entity_poly.pdbx_seq_one_letter_code
_entity_poly.pdbx_strand_id
1 'polypeptide(L)'
;MTPILTPGLINQTQAQTRRKDVASEADFYGAMDGASKFVRGDAIAGMMILAINLIGGVCIGIFKYNLSADAAFQQYVLMTIGDGLVAQIPSLLLSTAAAIIVTRVSDNGDIAHDVRNQLLASPSVLYTATGIMFVLAVVPGMPHFPFLMFSALLGFTGWRMSKRPQAAEAEEKSLETLTRTMTETSEQQVSWETIPLIEPISLSLGYKLVALVDKAQGNPLTQRIRGVRQVISDGNGVLLPEIRIRENFRLKPSQYAIFHQRH
;
A
#
# COMPACT_ATOMS: atom_id res chain seq x y z
N MET A 1 27.17 22.52 -43.63
CA MET A 1 26.50 23.44 -42.70
C MET A 1 25.99 22.62 -41.52
N THR A 2 26.81 22.51 -40.47
CA THR A 2 26.54 21.75 -39.24
C THR A 2 25.75 22.64 -38.29
N PRO A 3 24.58 22.24 -37.76
CA PRO A 3 24.04 22.90 -36.60
C PRO A 3 24.70 22.29 -35.36
N ILE A 4 25.48 23.13 -34.70
CA ILE A 4 26.01 22.92 -33.35
C ILE A 4 24.84 23.21 -32.39
N LEU A 5 24.45 22.23 -31.57
CA LEU A 5 23.68 22.46 -30.35
C LEU A 5 24.30 21.66 -29.20
N THR A 6 25.16 22.34 -28.46
CA THR A 6 25.61 22.03 -27.10
C THR A 6 24.66 22.75 -26.13
N PRO A 7 24.61 22.44 -24.82
CA PRO A 7 24.27 21.22 -24.10
C PRO A 7 22.93 21.35 -23.32
N GLY A 8 22.26 20.25 -22.96
CA GLY A 8 21.59 20.10 -21.67
C GLY A 8 20.44 21.03 -21.24
N LEU A 9 19.69 21.69 -22.14
CA LEU A 9 18.47 22.40 -21.72
C LEU A 9 17.30 21.42 -21.55
N ILE A 10 17.06 21.08 -20.29
CA ILE A 10 15.84 20.45 -19.80
C ILE A 10 14.65 21.30 -20.27
N ASN A 11 13.64 20.71 -20.91
CA ASN A 11 12.44 21.42 -21.36
C ASN A 11 11.69 22.01 -20.14
N GLN A 12 10.98 23.15 -20.28
CA GLN A 12 10.27 23.81 -19.17
C GLN A 12 9.29 22.87 -18.44
N THR A 13 8.65 21.96 -19.19
CA THR A 13 7.79 20.90 -18.65
C THR A 13 8.58 19.88 -17.83
N GLN A 14 9.72 19.41 -18.36
CA GLN A 14 10.63 18.52 -17.62
C GLN A 14 11.21 19.20 -16.38
N ALA A 15 11.51 20.50 -16.44
CA ALA A 15 12.00 21.28 -15.30
C ALA A 15 10.93 21.43 -14.20
N GLN A 16 9.65 21.58 -14.57
CA GLN A 16 8.54 21.55 -13.63
C GLN A 16 8.37 20.17 -12.97
N THR A 17 8.40 19.08 -13.76
CA THR A 17 8.32 17.71 -13.21
C THR A 17 9.46 17.46 -12.24
N ARG A 18 10.70 17.76 -12.63
CA ARG A 18 11.87 17.58 -11.78
C ARG A 18 11.81 18.41 -10.50
N ARG A 19 11.27 19.64 -10.57
CA ARG A 19 11.03 20.47 -9.38
C ARG A 19 9.97 19.85 -8.46
N LYS A 20 8.90 19.26 -9.02
CA LYS A 20 7.86 18.58 -8.24
C LYS A 20 8.40 17.32 -7.56
N ASP A 21 9.23 16.55 -8.27
CA ASP A 21 9.86 15.34 -7.73
C ASP A 21 10.82 15.69 -6.58
N VAL A 22 11.70 16.68 -6.79
CA VAL A 22 12.63 17.15 -5.75
C VAL A 22 11.89 17.76 -4.55
N ALA A 23 10.79 18.48 -4.78
CA ALA A 23 9.95 18.99 -3.70
C ALA A 23 9.29 17.86 -2.90
N SER A 24 8.73 16.86 -3.58
CA SER A 24 8.11 15.70 -2.92
C SER A 24 9.13 14.87 -2.13
N GLU A 25 10.35 14.74 -2.65
CA GLU A 25 11.43 14.04 -1.97
C GLU A 25 11.92 14.82 -0.74
N ALA A 26 12.06 16.15 -0.85
CA ALA A 26 12.37 17.01 0.28
C ALA A 26 11.26 16.98 1.35
N ASP A 27 10.00 16.99 0.96
CA ASP A 27 8.85 16.89 1.87
C ASP A 27 8.81 15.51 2.55
N PHE A 28 9.13 14.43 1.83
CA PHE A 28 9.22 13.09 2.41
C PHE A 28 10.32 12.99 3.45
N TYR A 29 11.55 13.45 3.13
CA TYR A 29 12.65 13.43 4.10
C TYR A 29 12.41 14.39 5.27
N GLY A 30 11.76 15.53 5.03
CA GLY A 30 11.36 16.47 6.09
C GLY A 30 10.32 15.87 7.03
N ALA A 31 9.29 15.21 6.49
CA ALA A 31 8.28 14.49 7.26
C ALA A 31 8.88 13.29 8.02
N MET A 32 9.83 12.56 7.42
CA MET A 32 10.48 11.40 8.00
C MET A 32 11.46 11.76 9.12
N ASP A 33 12.26 12.82 8.98
CA ASP A 33 13.11 13.35 10.05
C ASP A 33 12.27 13.92 11.21
N GLY A 34 11.19 14.64 10.88
CA GLY A 34 10.21 15.12 11.85
C GLY A 34 9.60 13.98 12.66
N ALA A 35 8.97 13.02 11.99
CA ALA A 35 8.34 11.86 12.63
C ALA A 35 9.34 11.07 13.50
N SER A 36 10.57 10.87 13.02
CA SER A 36 11.62 10.17 13.78
C SER A 36 12.02 10.91 15.07
N LYS A 37 12.07 12.25 15.06
CA LYS A 37 12.32 13.05 16.27
C LYS A 37 11.15 13.00 17.25
N PHE A 38 9.90 13.03 16.76
CA PHE A 38 8.71 12.94 17.61
C PHE A 38 8.59 11.58 18.29
N VAL A 39 8.80 10.48 17.56
CA VAL A 39 8.76 9.12 18.11
C VAL A 39 9.87 8.91 19.14
N ARG A 40 11.08 9.40 18.85
CA ARG A 40 12.20 9.31 19.79
C ARG A 40 11.97 10.15 21.06
N GLY A 41 11.34 11.31 20.93
CA GLY A 41 10.93 12.16 22.06
C GLY A 41 9.84 11.53 22.92
N ASP A 42 8.80 10.96 22.30
CA ASP A 42 7.70 10.28 22.98
C ASP A 42 8.19 9.05 23.76
N ALA A 43 9.10 8.28 23.18
CA ALA A 43 9.73 7.13 23.84
C ALA A 43 10.56 7.54 25.07
N ILE A 44 11.35 8.62 24.96
CA ILE A 44 12.16 9.12 26.09
C ILE A 44 11.26 9.67 27.21
N ALA A 45 10.21 10.42 26.87
CA ALA A 45 9.24 10.93 27.85
C ALA A 45 8.50 9.79 28.56
N GLY A 46 8.04 8.78 27.81
CA GLY A 46 7.40 7.59 28.37
C GLY A 46 8.31 6.81 29.31
N MET A 47 9.61 6.69 28.99
CA MET A 47 10.59 6.02 29.87
C MET A 47 10.82 6.79 31.17
N MET A 48 10.87 8.13 31.13
CA MET A 48 10.98 8.94 32.36
C MET A 48 9.74 8.81 33.24
N ILE A 49 8.54 8.91 32.65
CA ILE A 49 7.28 8.77 33.39
C ILE A 49 7.20 7.39 34.06
N LEU A 50 7.57 6.33 33.33
CA LEU A 50 7.62 4.97 33.86
C LEU A 50 8.57 4.85 35.05
N ALA A 51 9.79 5.40 34.95
CA ALA A 51 10.76 5.37 36.04
C ALA A 51 10.26 6.15 37.28
N ILE A 52 9.65 7.33 37.07
CA ILE A 52 9.11 8.16 38.15
C ILE A 52 7.93 7.47 38.84
N ASN A 53 6.97 6.94 38.08
CA ASN A 53 5.80 6.25 38.63
C ASN A 53 6.17 4.95 39.35
N LEU A 54 7.15 4.22 38.82
CA LEU A 54 7.63 2.99 39.43
C LEU A 54 8.36 3.27 40.75
N ILE A 55 9.38 4.13 40.73
CA ILE A 55 10.19 4.42 41.93
C ILE A 55 9.36 5.20 42.96
N GLY A 56 8.65 6.24 42.51
CA GLY A 56 7.81 7.07 43.37
C GLY A 56 6.64 6.28 43.96
N GLY A 57 5.96 5.47 43.14
CA GLY A 57 4.85 4.63 43.55
C GLY A 57 5.27 3.60 44.59
N VAL A 58 6.37 2.87 44.34
CA VAL A 58 6.89 1.88 45.30
C VAL A 58 7.34 2.54 46.60
N CYS A 59 8.05 3.67 46.55
CA CYS A 59 8.44 4.41 47.74
C CYS A 59 7.22 4.88 48.55
N ILE A 60 6.21 5.45 47.90
CA ILE A 60 4.97 5.88 48.58
C ILE A 60 4.21 4.67 49.14
N GLY A 61 4.15 3.55 48.41
CA GLY A 61 3.56 2.30 48.85
C GLY A 61 4.15 1.78 50.16
N ILE A 62 5.48 1.78 50.25
CA ILE A 62 6.21 1.32 51.43
C ILE A 62 6.09 2.35 52.57
N PHE A 63 6.43 3.61 52.33
CA PHE A 63 6.57 4.61 53.40
C PHE A 63 5.26 5.21 53.88
N LYS A 64 4.26 5.38 52.99
CA LYS A 64 2.98 6.02 53.33
C LYS A 64 1.88 5.02 53.61
N TYR A 65 1.85 3.90 52.87
CA TYR A 65 0.78 2.90 52.97
C TYR A 65 1.18 1.63 53.73
N ASN A 66 2.41 1.55 54.28
CA ASN A 66 2.93 0.39 55.04
C ASN A 66 2.79 -0.95 54.28
N LEU A 67 2.82 -0.91 52.95
CA LEU A 67 2.83 -2.13 52.13
C LEU A 67 4.18 -2.82 52.23
N SER A 68 4.19 -4.16 52.17
CA SER A 68 5.42 -4.90 51.99
C SER A 68 6.07 -4.53 50.65
N ALA A 69 7.40 -4.55 50.58
CA ALA A 69 8.13 -4.16 49.37
C ALA A 69 7.68 -4.94 48.12
N ASP A 70 7.38 -6.24 48.29
CA ASP A 70 6.87 -7.10 47.23
C ASP A 70 5.47 -6.69 46.75
N ALA A 71 4.55 -6.44 47.68
CA ALA A 71 3.18 -6.01 47.34
C ALA A 71 3.16 -4.62 46.69
N ALA A 72 3.98 -3.68 47.19
CA ALA A 72 4.13 -2.35 46.60
C ALA A 72 4.70 -2.45 45.17
N PHE A 73 5.70 -3.31 44.96
CA PHE A 73 6.28 -3.54 43.64
C PHE A 73 5.24 -4.07 42.64
N GLN A 74 4.51 -5.14 42.98
CA GLN A 74 3.50 -5.70 42.07
C GLN A 74 2.39 -4.69 41.73
N GLN A 75 1.86 -3.99 42.73
CA GLN A 75 0.77 -3.03 42.55
C GLN A 75 1.16 -1.86 41.64
N TYR A 76 2.31 -1.23 41.92
CA TYR A 76 2.73 -0.03 41.20
C TYR A 76 3.38 -0.35 39.84
N VAL A 77 4.00 -1.53 39.68
CA VAL A 77 4.43 -2.01 38.35
C VAL A 77 3.22 -2.20 37.44
N LEU A 78 2.15 -2.85 37.93
CA LEU A 78 0.96 -3.12 37.13
C LEU A 78 0.26 -1.82 36.70
N MET A 79 0.09 -0.85 37.61
CA MET A 79 -0.45 0.47 37.27
C MET A 79 0.42 1.21 36.26
N THR A 80 1.75 1.16 36.42
CA THR A 80 2.68 1.90 35.55
C THR A 80 2.73 1.34 34.13
N ILE A 81 2.66 0.00 33.98
CA ILE A 81 2.57 -0.63 32.65
C ILE A 81 1.24 -0.27 31.99
N GLY A 82 0.13 -0.27 32.75
CA GLY A 82 -1.18 0.15 32.25
C GLY A 82 -1.18 1.58 31.72
N ASP A 83 -0.62 2.53 32.49
CA ASP A 83 -0.50 3.94 32.08
C ASP A 83 0.36 4.12 30.82
N GLY A 84 1.47 3.37 30.73
CA GLY A 84 2.33 3.36 29.54
C GLY A 84 1.62 2.88 28.27
N LEU A 85 0.84 1.80 28.38
CA LEU A 85 0.07 1.25 27.25
C LEU A 85 -1.07 2.18 26.81
N VAL A 86 -1.79 2.80 27.76
CA VAL A 86 -2.88 3.74 27.47
C VAL A 86 -2.35 5.00 26.77
N ALA A 87 -1.14 5.45 27.11
CA ALA A 87 -0.52 6.61 26.46
C ALA A 87 0.08 6.28 25.07
N GLN A 88 0.72 5.12 24.90
CA GLN A 88 1.48 4.82 23.69
C GLN A 88 0.65 4.25 22.54
N ILE A 89 -0.35 3.42 22.81
CA ILE A 89 -1.16 2.81 21.74
C ILE A 89 -1.85 3.87 20.87
N PRO A 90 -2.52 4.91 21.44
CA PRO A 90 -3.15 5.96 20.63
C PRO A 90 -2.13 6.81 19.87
N SER A 91 -0.98 7.13 20.48
CA SER A 91 0.10 7.89 19.85
C SER A 91 0.62 7.19 18.59
N LEU A 92 0.83 5.88 18.68
CA LEU A 92 1.32 5.05 17.59
C LEU A 92 0.29 4.91 16.45
N LEU A 93 -0.99 4.77 16.80
CA LEU A 93 -2.11 4.79 15.83
C LEU A 93 -2.25 6.14 15.14
N LEU A 94 -2.10 7.25 15.86
CA LEU A 94 -2.17 8.60 15.28
C LEU A 94 -0.97 8.86 14.36
N SER A 95 0.23 8.44 14.76
CA SER A 95 1.46 8.58 13.97
C SER A 95 1.38 7.78 12.67
N THR A 96 0.91 6.53 12.74
CA THR A 96 0.72 5.69 11.54
C THR A 96 -0.38 6.23 10.64
N ALA A 97 -1.50 6.71 11.19
CA ALA A 97 -2.56 7.36 10.41
C ALA A 97 -2.03 8.63 9.70
N ALA A 98 -1.28 9.49 10.40
CA ALA A 98 -0.68 10.68 9.83
C ALA A 98 0.35 10.34 8.74
N ALA A 99 1.18 9.32 8.95
CA ALA A 99 2.14 8.85 7.96
C ALA A 99 1.45 8.32 6.68
N ILE A 100 0.35 7.58 6.83
CA ILE A 100 -0.46 7.10 5.70
C ILE A 100 -1.10 8.28 4.93
N ILE A 101 -1.55 9.31 5.64
CA ILE A 101 -2.10 10.52 5.03
C ILE A 101 -1.00 11.25 4.25
N VAL A 102 0.14 11.53 4.88
CA VAL A 102 1.25 12.29 4.26
C VAL A 102 1.82 11.59 3.03
N THR A 103 2.00 10.27 3.08
CA THR A 103 2.55 9.49 1.95
C THR A 103 1.59 9.36 0.77
N ARG A 104 0.28 9.65 0.94
CA ARG A 104 -0.72 9.63 -0.13
C ARG A 104 -1.13 11.00 -0.66
N VAL A 105 -0.72 12.10 -0.04
CA VAL A 105 -1.04 13.47 -0.49
C VAL A 105 -0.20 13.92 -1.71
N SER A 106 0.82 13.16 -2.13
CA SER A 106 1.56 13.45 -3.37
C SER A 106 0.78 13.21 -4.66
N ASP A 107 -0.32 12.45 -4.63
CA ASP A 107 -1.25 12.32 -5.75
C ASP A 107 -2.37 13.38 -5.61
N ASN A 108 -2.55 14.21 -6.63
CA ASN A 108 -3.49 15.35 -6.69
C ASN A 108 -5.00 14.93 -6.65
N GLY A 109 -5.34 13.79 -6.07
CA GLY A 109 -6.70 13.27 -5.94
C GLY A 109 -7.33 13.62 -4.59
N ASP A 110 -8.59 14.03 -4.63
CA ASP A 110 -9.40 14.34 -3.45
C ASP A 110 -9.58 13.05 -2.63
N ILE A 111 -8.78 12.86 -1.58
CA ILE A 111 -8.69 11.60 -0.79
C ILE A 111 -10.07 11.14 -0.32
N ALA A 112 -10.92 12.07 0.07
CA ALA A 112 -12.30 11.79 0.46
C ALA A 112 -13.12 11.19 -0.69
N HIS A 113 -12.87 11.62 -1.92
CA HIS A 113 -13.52 11.12 -3.12
C HIS A 113 -13.05 9.71 -3.49
N ASP A 114 -11.74 9.44 -3.39
CA ASP A 114 -11.17 8.14 -3.75
C ASP A 114 -11.45 7.07 -2.70
N VAL A 115 -11.36 7.41 -1.41
CA VAL A 115 -11.73 6.50 -0.31
C VAL A 115 -13.24 6.23 -0.32
N ARG A 116 -14.08 7.25 -0.55
CA ARG A 116 -15.52 7.08 -0.71
C ARG A 116 -15.82 6.20 -1.91
N ASN A 117 -15.15 6.42 -3.04
CA ASN A 117 -15.36 5.60 -4.23
C ASN A 117 -14.89 4.17 -4.00
N GLN A 118 -13.76 3.89 -3.34
CA GLN A 118 -13.28 2.52 -3.14
C GLN A 118 -14.08 1.75 -2.08
N LEU A 119 -14.33 2.36 -0.92
CA LEU A 119 -15.08 1.71 0.16
C LEU A 119 -16.56 1.54 -0.18
N LEU A 120 -17.17 2.51 -0.86
CA LEU A 120 -18.56 2.43 -1.29
C LEU A 120 -18.74 1.83 -2.69
N ALA A 121 -17.68 1.47 -3.45
CA ALA A 121 -17.82 0.79 -4.75
C ALA A 121 -17.67 -0.72 -4.69
N SER A 122 -17.18 -1.30 -3.59
CA SER A 122 -17.12 -2.76 -3.43
C SER A 122 -18.39 -3.30 -2.74
N PRO A 123 -19.24 -4.08 -3.44
CA PRO A 123 -20.42 -4.67 -2.82
C PRO A 123 -20.04 -5.64 -1.70
N SER A 124 -18.92 -6.37 -1.85
CA SER A 124 -18.42 -7.32 -0.85
C SER A 124 -18.15 -6.65 0.48
N VAL A 125 -17.49 -5.48 0.50
CA VAL A 125 -17.20 -4.73 1.73
C VAL A 125 -18.49 -4.28 2.44
N LEU A 126 -19.49 -3.81 1.69
CA LEU A 126 -20.78 -3.40 2.24
C LEU A 126 -21.56 -4.58 2.86
N TYR A 127 -21.49 -5.76 2.26
CA TYR A 127 -22.13 -6.96 2.83
C TYR A 127 -21.43 -7.44 4.10
N THR A 128 -20.09 -7.42 4.15
CA THR A 128 -19.34 -7.77 5.36
C THR A 128 -19.65 -6.82 6.50
N ALA A 129 -19.69 -5.50 6.23
CA ALA A 129 -20.10 -4.48 7.20
C ALA A 129 -21.55 -4.67 7.66
N THR A 130 -22.47 -5.02 6.75
CA THR A 130 -23.86 -5.35 7.07
C THR A 130 -23.96 -6.52 8.04
N GLY A 131 -23.18 -7.58 7.81
CA GLY A 131 -23.13 -8.77 8.67
C GLY A 131 -22.59 -8.45 10.06
N ILE A 132 -21.50 -7.69 10.15
CA ILE A 132 -20.93 -7.26 11.45
C ILE A 132 -21.96 -6.39 12.21
N MET A 133 -22.58 -5.42 11.54
CA MET A 133 -23.60 -4.57 12.15
C MET A 133 -24.83 -5.37 12.62
N PHE A 134 -25.23 -6.40 11.87
CA PHE A 134 -26.31 -7.29 12.26
C PHE A 134 -25.94 -8.13 13.50
N VAL A 135 -24.73 -8.69 13.53
CA VAL A 135 -24.24 -9.46 14.70
C VAL A 135 -24.20 -8.57 15.95
N LEU A 136 -23.66 -7.35 15.84
CA LEU A 136 -23.66 -6.37 16.93
C LEU A 136 -25.07 -5.99 17.37
N ALA A 137 -26.01 -5.92 16.43
CA ALA A 137 -27.42 -5.67 16.73
C ALA A 137 -28.10 -6.81 17.49
N VAL A 138 -27.54 -8.02 17.53
CA VAL A 138 -28.10 -9.16 18.28
C VAL A 138 -27.47 -9.29 19.68
N VAL A 139 -26.31 -8.67 19.91
CA VAL A 139 -25.61 -8.72 21.21
C VAL A 139 -26.43 -8.00 22.30
N PRO A 140 -26.75 -8.66 23.42
CA PRO A 140 -27.48 -8.05 24.53
C PRO A 140 -26.63 -6.95 25.21
N GLY A 141 -27.26 -5.81 25.50
CA GLY A 141 -26.60 -4.65 26.13
C GLY A 141 -26.26 -3.50 25.16
N MET A 142 -26.48 -3.67 23.85
CA MET A 142 -26.33 -2.61 22.85
C MET A 142 -27.70 -2.09 22.37
N PRO A 143 -27.81 -0.83 21.92
CA PRO A 143 -29.05 -0.28 21.37
C PRO A 143 -29.38 -0.97 20.03
N HIS A 144 -30.21 -2.01 20.08
CA HIS A 144 -30.56 -2.86 18.94
C HIS A 144 -31.13 -2.08 17.74
N PHE A 145 -31.96 -1.07 18.01
CA PHE A 145 -32.69 -0.31 16.98
C PHE A 145 -31.77 0.48 16.03
N PRO A 146 -30.81 1.31 16.51
CA PRO A 146 -29.79 1.93 15.64
C PRO A 146 -29.01 0.93 14.78
N PHE A 147 -28.51 -0.17 15.36
CA PHE A 147 -27.68 -1.13 14.61
C PHE A 147 -28.47 -1.90 13.54
N LEU A 148 -29.71 -2.28 13.83
CA LEU A 148 -30.62 -2.86 12.83
C LEU A 148 -30.91 -1.87 11.69
N MET A 149 -31.14 -0.59 12.01
CA MET A 149 -31.39 0.44 11.02
C MET A 149 -30.19 0.67 10.10
N PHE A 150 -28.97 0.75 10.66
CA PHE A 150 -27.74 0.85 9.89
C PHE A 150 -27.44 -0.40 9.07
N SER A 151 -27.65 -1.59 9.62
CA SER A 151 -27.50 -2.86 8.91
C SER A 151 -28.45 -2.93 7.70
N ALA A 152 -29.73 -2.56 7.88
CA ALA A 152 -30.70 -2.51 6.79
C ALA A 152 -30.30 -1.48 5.71
N LEU A 153 -29.80 -0.32 6.11
CA LEU A 153 -29.32 0.72 5.20
C LEU A 153 -28.12 0.23 4.36
N LEU A 154 -27.10 -0.32 5.01
CA LEU A 154 -25.90 -0.88 4.38
C LEU A 154 -26.22 -2.07 3.45
N GLY A 155 -27.13 -2.94 3.88
CA GLY A 155 -27.60 -4.06 3.06
C GLY A 155 -28.34 -3.58 1.82
N PHE A 156 -29.19 -2.55 1.95
CA PHE A 156 -29.92 -1.97 0.83
C PHE A 156 -28.98 -1.26 -0.17
N THR A 157 -27.97 -0.52 0.32
CA THR A 157 -26.99 0.13 -0.56
C THR A 157 -26.10 -0.89 -1.27
N GLY A 158 -25.65 -1.93 -0.58
CA GLY A 158 -24.91 -3.06 -1.16
C GLY A 158 -25.71 -3.81 -2.23
N TRP A 159 -26.99 -4.11 -1.96
CA TRP A 159 -27.88 -4.78 -2.91
C TRP A 159 -28.16 -3.95 -4.16
N ARG A 160 -28.43 -2.64 -3.99
CA ARG A 160 -28.65 -1.72 -5.10
C ARG A 160 -27.40 -1.57 -5.97
N MET A 161 -26.22 -1.60 -5.35
CA MET A 161 -24.96 -1.49 -6.07
C MET A 161 -24.58 -2.79 -6.79
N SER A 162 -24.83 -3.94 -6.18
CA SER A 162 -24.61 -5.26 -6.79
C SER A 162 -25.49 -5.49 -8.04
N LYS A 163 -26.63 -4.80 -8.15
CA LYS A 163 -27.49 -4.80 -9.34
C LYS A 163 -27.03 -3.92 -10.50
N ARG A 164 -25.99 -3.09 -10.34
CA ARG A 164 -25.39 -2.35 -11.47
C ARG A 164 -24.50 -3.31 -12.27
N PRO A 165 -24.70 -3.46 -13.59
CA PRO A 165 -23.85 -4.34 -14.37
C PRO A 165 -22.43 -3.76 -14.48
N GLN A 166 -21.45 -4.60 -14.14
CA GLN A 166 -20.06 -4.60 -14.58
C GLN A 166 -19.06 -3.67 -13.86
N ALA A 167 -18.22 -4.26 -13.00
CA ALA A 167 -16.77 -4.02 -12.82
C ALA A 167 -16.18 -4.66 -11.54
N ALA A 168 -16.99 -5.22 -10.64
CA ALA A 168 -16.52 -5.62 -9.29
C ALA A 168 -15.75 -6.96 -9.20
N GLU A 169 -15.85 -7.86 -10.19
CA GLU A 169 -15.19 -9.17 -10.15
C GLU A 169 -13.66 -9.11 -10.36
N ALA A 170 -13.13 -7.99 -10.87
CA ALA A 170 -11.69 -7.81 -11.07
C ALA A 170 -10.95 -7.35 -9.80
N GLU A 171 -11.66 -6.74 -8.84
CA GLU A 171 -11.07 -6.06 -7.69
C GLU A 171 -11.03 -6.96 -6.44
N GLU A 172 -11.96 -7.91 -6.31
CA GLU A 172 -11.96 -8.93 -5.24
C GLU A 172 -10.73 -9.83 -5.33
N LYS A 173 -10.29 -10.15 -6.55
CA LYS A 173 -9.03 -10.87 -6.81
C LYS A 173 -7.78 -10.07 -6.42
N SER A 174 -7.86 -8.74 -6.40
CA SER A 174 -6.73 -7.84 -6.11
C SER A 174 -6.49 -7.64 -4.61
N LEU A 175 -7.55 -7.68 -3.80
CA LEU A 175 -7.47 -7.61 -2.33
C LEU A 175 -7.03 -8.94 -1.71
N GLU A 176 -7.47 -10.07 -2.25
CA GLU A 176 -6.94 -11.38 -1.85
C GLU A 176 -5.45 -11.53 -2.21
N THR A 177 -5.01 -11.00 -3.36
CA THR A 177 -3.58 -11.01 -3.72
C THR A 177 -2.74 -10.07 -2.86
N LEU A 178 -3.23 -8.88 -2.48
CA LEU A 178 -2.54 -7.98 -1.54
C LEU A 178 -2.38 -8.60 -0.14
N THR A 179 -3.44 -9.23 0.38
CA THR A 179 -3.41 -9.87 1.70
C THR A 179 -2.47 -11.08 1.71
N ARG A 180 -2.44 -11.84 0.61
CA ARG A 180 -1.53 -12.98 0.43
C ARG A 180 -0.07 -12.55 0.24
N THR A 181 0.19 -11.46 -0.48
CA THR A 181 1.56 -10.92 -0.62
C THR A 181 2.11 -10.38 0.70
N MET A 182 1.27 -9.75 1.55
CA MET A 182 1.71 -9.25 2.86
C MET A 182 1.96 -10.37 3.89
N THR A 183 1.30 -11.52 3.74
CA THR A 183 1.49 -12.66 4.66
C THR A 183 2.68 -13.54 4.23
N GLU A 184 3.04 -13.55 2.94
CA GLU A 184 4.17 -14.33 2.40
C GLU A 184 5.52 -13.57 2.41
N THR A 185 5.58 -12.27 2.76
CA THR A 185 6.84 -11.50 2.76
C THR A 185 7.63 -11.52 4.06
N SER A 186 7.18 -12.22 5.12
CA SER A 186 7.93 -12.26 6.38
C SER A 186 9.08 -13.28 6.41
N GLU A 187 9.22 -14.16 5.41
CA GLU A 187 10.27 -15.19 5.41
C GLU A 187 10.81 -15.50 4.01
N GLN A 188 11.36 -14.51 3.31
CA GLN A 188 12.31 -14.81 2.24
C GLN A 188 13.60 -14.04 2.48
N GLN A 189 14.56 -14.75 3.07
CA GLN A 189 15.97 -14.38 3.01
C GLN A 189 16.32 -14.05 1.56
N VAL A 190 16.92 -12.87 1.36
CA VAL A 190 17.48 -12.45 0.08
C VAL A 190 18.56 -13.47 -0.32
N SER A 191 18.19 -14.45 -1.15
CA SER A 191 19.12 -15.38 -1.78
C SER A 191 19.72 -14.73 -3.04
N TRP A 192 21.00 -14.98 -3.28
CA TRP A 192 21.74 -14.57 -4.49
C TRP A 192 21.09 -15.05 -5.81
N GLU A 193 20.12 -15.96 -5.74
CA GLU A 193 19.29 -16.40 -6.87
C GLU A 193 18.19 -15.39 -7.27
N THR A 194 17.95 -14.35 -6.46
CA THR A 194 16.92 -13.31 -6.72
C THR A 194 17.43 -12.19 -7.65
N ILE A 195 18.63 -12.32 -8.21
CA ILE A 195 19.12 -11.42 -9.24
C ILE A 195 18.33 -11.75 -10.53
N PRO A 196 17.45 -10.86 -11.03
CA PRO A 196 16.78 -11.13 -12.29
C PRO A 196 17.82 -11.22 -13.40
N LEU A 197 17.80 -12.32 -14.16
CA LEU A 197 18.49 -12.39 -15.45
C LEU A 197 18.02 -11.20 -16.26
N ILE A 198 18.93 -10.29 -16.59
CA ILE A 198 18.64 -9.07 -17.36
C ILE A 198 17.96 -9.50 -18.66
N GLU A 199 16.71 -9.06 -18.85
CA GLU A 199 15.92 -9.42 -20.02
C GLU A 199 16.19 -8.37 -21.11
N PRO A 200 16.90 -8.71 -22.19
CA PRO A 200 17.38 -7.72 -23.13
C PRO A 200 16.25 -6.98 -23.85
N ILE A 201 15.12 -7.65 -24.13
CA ILE A 201 13.98 -7.08 -24.85
C ILE A 201 12.64 -7.60 -24.30
N SER A 202 11.71 -6.71 -23.97
CA SER A 202 10.31 -7.06 -23.64
C SER A 202 9.29 -6.17 -24.34
N LEU A 203 8.15 -6.77 -24.70
CA LEU A 203 7.01 -6.11 -25.36
C LEU A 203 5.84 -6.04 -24.38
N SER A 204 5.42 -4.83 -24.04
CA SER A 204 4.24 -4.57 -23.20
C SER A 204 3.05 -4.16 -24.06
N LEU A 205 1.89 -4.78 -23.81
CA LEU A 205 0.66 -4.55 -24.56
C LEU A 205 -0.44 -3.97 -23.67
N GLY A 206 -1.20 -3.00 -24.19
CA GLY A 206 -2.48 -2.59 -23.63
C GLY A 206 -3.57 -3.66 -23.84
N TYR A 207 -4.61 -3.64 -23.02
CA TYR A 207 -5.58 -4.74 -22.92
C TYR A 207 -6.31 -5.11 -24.23
N LYS A 208 -6.52 -4.19 -25.19
CA LYS A 208 -7.13 -4.56 -26.49
C LYS A 208 -6.19 -5.36 -27.38
N LEU A 209 -4.89 -5.22 -27.19
CA LEU A 209 -3.86 -5.91 -27.99
C LEU A 209 -3.53 -7.30 -27.45
N VAL A 210 -3.96 -7.63 -26.22
CA VAL A 210 -3.78 -8.95 -25.60
C VAL A 210 -4.46 -10.05 -26.43
N ALA A 211 -5.60 -9.74 -27.07
CA ALA A 211 -6.29 -10.65 -27.97
C ALA A 211 -5.41 -11.16 -29.13
N LEU A 212 -4.37 -10.40 -29.52
CA LEU A 212 -3.43 -10.79 -30.59
C LEU A 212 -2.41 -11.85 -30.14
N VAL A 213 -2.32 -12.13 -28.84
CA VAL A 213 -1.45 -13.15 -28.23
C VAL A 213 -2.25 -14.40 -27.87
N ASP A 214 -3.58 -14.32 -27.90
CA ASP A 214 -4.46 -15.40 -27.51
C ASP A 214 -4.27 -16.64 -28.42
N LYS A 215 -4.05 -17.79 -27.77
CA LYS A 215 -3.92 -19.09 -28.45
C LYS A 215 -5.22 -19.51 -29.14
N ALA A 216 -6.37 -19.09 -28.60
CA ALA A 216 -7.68 -19.39 -29.20
C ALA A 216 -7.87 -18.71 -30.57
N GLN A 217 -7.20 -17.58 -30.81
CA GLN A 217 -7.22 -16.85 -32.09
C GLN A 217 -6.02 -17.16 -32.99
N GLY A 218 -5.27 -18.23 -32.70
CA GLY A 218 -4.12 -18.65 -33.50
C GLY A 218 -2.80 -17.92 -33.20
N ASN A 219 -2.75 -17.09 -32.14
CA ASN A 219 -1.56 -16.36 -31.69
C ASN A 219 -0.78 -15.62 -32.81
N PRO A 220 -1.45 -14.71 -33.54
CA PRO A 220 -0.85 -14.04 -34.70
C PRO A 220 0.39 -13.22 -34.33
N LEU A 221 0.43 -12.60 -33.14
CA LEU A 221 1.53 -11.75 -32.73
C LEU A 221 2.80 -12.55 -32.43
N THR A 222 2.70 -13.68 -31.70
CA THR A 222 3.88 -14.48 -31.37
C THR A 222 4.47 -15.14 -32.62
N GLN A 223 3.63 -15.57 -33.56
CA GLN A 223 4.10 -16.09 -34.85
C GLN A 223 4.87 -15.03 -35.65
N ARG A 224 4.33 -13.80 -35.70
CA ARG A 224 4.99 -12.68 -36.38
C ARG A 224 6.33 -12.34 -35.73
N ILE A 225 6.39 -12.30 -34.40
CA ILE A 225 7.61 -12.03 -33.64
C ILE A 225 8.68 -13.09 -33.92
N ARG A 226 8.30 -14.38 -33.95
CA ARG A 226 9.22 -15.47 -34.32
C ARG A 226 9.76 -15.32 -35.74
N GLY A 227 8.89 -15.00 -36.70
CA GLY A 227 9.29 -14.76 -38.09
C GLY A 227 10.26 -13.59 -38.23
N VAL A 228 9.96 -12.46 -37.57
CA VAL A 228 10.85 -11.29 -37.55
C VAL A 228 12.20 -11.63 -36.90
N ARG A 229 12.19 -12.39 -35.80
CA ARG A 229 13.41 -12.86 -35.13
C ARG A 229 14.29 -13.67 -36.07
N GLN A 230 13.68 -14.58 -36.84
CA GLN A 230 14.41 -15.44 -37.79
C GLN A 230 15.01 -14.62 -38.92
N VAL A 231 14.23 -13.75 -39.58
CA VAL A 231 14.72 -12.90 -40.67
C VAL A 231 15.88 -11.99 -40.22
N ILE A 232 15.77 -11.37 -39.04
CA ILE A 232 16.83 -10.51 -38.52
C ILE A 232 18.06 -11.32 -38.09
N SER A 233 17.86 -12.52 -37.55
CA SER A 233 18.99 -13.39 -37.15
C SER A 233 19.76 -13.89 -38.37
N ASP A 234 19.05 -14.30 -39.42
CA ASP A 234 19.66 -14.75 -40.68
C ASP A 234 20.40 -13.61 -41.39
N GLY A 235 19.82 -12.40 -41.37
CA GLY A 235 20.43 -11.22 -42.02
C GLY A 235 21.66 -10.67 -41.31
N ASN A 236 21.78 -10.83 -39.99
CA ASN A 236 22.89 -10.27 -39.20
C ASN A 236 23.88 -11.33 -38.67
N GLY A 237 23.62 -12.63 -38.90
CA GLY A 237 24.47 -13.72 -38.44
C GLY A 237 24.51 -13.90 -36.92
N VAL A 238 23.56 -13.32 -36.19
CA VAL A 238 23.50 -13.36 -34.72
C VAL A 238 22.10 -13.77 -34.30
N LEU A 239 21.99 -14.77 -33.42
CA LEU A 239 20.71 -15.20 -32.87
C LEU A 239 20.17 -14.16 -31.88
N LEU A 240 19.04 -13.55 -32.21
CA LEU A 240 18.37 -12.63 -31.30
C LEU A 240 17.77 -13.37 -30.09
N PRO A 241 17.83 -12.76 -28.88
CA PRO A 241 17.22 -13.32 -27.69
C PRO A 241 15.69 -13.40 -27.81
N GLU A 242 15.07 -14.22 -26.97
CA GLU A 242 13.61 -14.33 -26.94
C GLU A 242 12.96 -13.05 -26.40
N ILE A 243 11.92 -12.58 -27.11
CA ILE A 243 11.16 -11.39 -26.72
C ILE A 243 10.01 -11.84 -25.84
N ARG A 244 10.02 -11.47 -24.55
CA ARG A 244 8.90 -11.72 -23.66
C ARG A 244 7.79 -10.70 -23.89
N ILE A 245 6.55 -11.20 -23.95
CA ILE A 245 5.34 -10.39 -24.06
C ILE A 245 4.69 -10.29 -22.68
N ARG A 246 4.35 -9.08 -22.24
CA ARG A 246 3.68 -8.80 -20.98
C ARG A 246 2.47 -7.90 -21.19
N GLU A 247 1.47 -8.05 -20.34
CA GLU A 247 0.33 -7.16 -20.28
C GLU A 247 0.66 -5.98 -19.38
N ASN A 248 0.29 -4.76 -19.79
CA ASN A 248 0.51 -3.57 -18.99
C ASN A 248 -0.77 -2.71 -18.98
N PHE A 249 -1.48 -2.77 -17.86
CA PHE A 249 -2.73 -2.03 -17.64
C PHE A 249 -2.54 -0.51 -17.53
N ARG A 250 -1.30 -0.02 -17.42
CA ARG A 250 -0.99 1.43 -17.46
C ARG A 250 -0.95 1.98 -18.89
N LEU A 251 -0.87 1.12 -19.91
CA LEU A 251 -0.90 1.54 -21.31
C LEU A 251 -2.34 1.80 -21.77
N LYS A 252 -2.52 2.76 -22.68
CA LYS A 252 -3.83 2.98 -23.33
C LYS A 252 -4.29 1.69 -24.04
N PRO A 253 -5.60 1.50 -24.24
CA PRO A 253 -6.17 0.25 -24.76
C PRO A 253 -5.46 -0.34 -25.99
N SER A 254 -5.10 0.52 -26.95
CA SER A 254 -4.46 0.17 -28.23
C SER A 254 -2.98 0.54 -28.30
N GLN A 255 -2.34 0.77 -27.16
CA GLN A 255 -0.93 1.18 -27.08
C GLN A 255 -0.05 -0.03 -26.76
N TYR A 256 1.16 -0.02 -27.32
CA TYR A 256 2.22 -0.97 -26.97
C TYR A 256 3.49 -0.18 -26.61
N ALA A 257 4.36 -0.82 -25.84
CA ALA A 257 5.68 -0.29 -25.51
C ALA A 257 6.72 -1.40 -25.63
N ILE A 258 7.87 -1.10 -26.24
CA ILE A 258 9.01 -2.01 -26.32
C ILE A 258 10.06 -1.49 -25.35
N PHE A 259 10.46 -2.34 -24.41
CA PHE A 259 11.51 -2.05 -23.45
C PHE A 259 12.77 -2.81 -23.86
N HIS A 260 13.87 -2.09 -23.96
CA HIS A 260 15.20 -2.66 -24.17
C HIS A 260 16.06 -2.28 -22.97
N GLN A 261 16.52 -3.25 -22.20
CA GLN A 261 17.46 -3.00 -21.12
C GLN A 261 18.86 -2.86 -21.71
N ARG A 262 19.39 -1.63 -21.70
CA ARG A 262 20.80 -1.39 -21.99
C ARG A 262 21.60 -1.74 -20.74
N HIS A 263 22.61 -2.59 -20.90
CA HIS A 263 23.73 -2.67 -19.97
C HIS A 263 24.44 -1.32 -19.85
#